data_AF-A0A3N5SN88-F1
#
_entry.id   AF-A0A3N5SN88-F1
#
_cell.length_a   1.000
_cell.length_b   1.000
_cell.length_c   1.000
_cell.angle_alpha   90.00
_cell.angle_beta   90.00
_cell.angle_gamma   90.00
#
_symmetry.space_group_name_H-M   'P 1'
#
loop_
_entity.id
_entity.type
_entity.pdbx_description
1 polymer ?
#
loop_
_entity_poly.entity_id
_entity_poly.type
_entity_poly.pdbx_seq_one_letter_code
_entity_poly.pdbx_strand_id
1 'polypeptide(L)'
;MLEMIMGRRLFSLAESGHLRIEAMQLFEQCLTSGDSAVMVSFIERQLLNEPPRLQLLREIADDLQQRLLSLREYHFDVRERVVSTLSESYNVDISPLTPPSLLDRYHHLKADDILASVRQCDPVIDSGELAVLRKMIDASLQIAAQLSEDIRLTRDLHNLILDWTEALSATTARHHWAASTSSKPEPDSGTISH
;
A
#
# COMPACT_ATOMS: atom_id res chain seq x y z
N MET A 1 -16.99 28.52 27.03
CA MET A 1 -17.46 27.21 26.53
C MET A 1 -17.03 26.95 25.07
N LEU A 2 -16.94 27.96 24.20
CA LEU A 2 -16.38 27.85 22.83
C LEU A 2 -14.86 27.61 22.78
N GLU A 3 -14.07 28.22 23.69
CA GLU A 3 -12.60 27.99 23.73
C GLU A 3 -12.21 26.57 24.17
N MET A 4 -13.03 25.90 24.99
CA MET A 4 -12.82 24.49 25.36
C MET A 4 -13.07 23.53 24.19
N ILE A 5 -13.96 23.91 23.26
CA ILE A 5 -14.26 23.13 22.05
C ILE A 5 -13.17 23.36 20.99
N MET A 6 -12.65 24.59 20.85
CA MET A 6 -11.52 24.87 19.96
C MET A 6 -10.21 24.24 20.45
N GLY A 7 -9.93 24.29 21.75
CA GLY A 7 -8.78 23.61 22.35
C GLY A 7 -8.82 22.11 22.07
N ARG A 8 -9.93 21.42 22.39
CA ARG A 8 -10.08 19.98 22.09
C ARG A 8 -9.93 19.63 20.61
N ARG A 9 -10.41 20.49 19.69
CA ARG A 9 -10.25 20.28 18.24
C ARG A 9 -8.81 20.47 17.75
N LEU A 10 -8.09 21.46 18.27
CA LEU A 10 -6.69 21.70 17.89
C LEU A 10 -5.76 20.62 18.46
N PHE A 11 -5.98 20.18 19.70
CA PHE A 11 -5.27 19.04 20.28
C PHE A 11 -5.56 17.75 19.51
N SER A 12 -6.82 17.52 19.10
CA SER A 12 -7.20 16.37 18.27
C SER A 12 -6.56 16.37 16.88
N LEU A 13 -6.34 17.54 16.26
CA LEU A 13 -5.70 17.65 14.96
C LEU A 13 -4.19 17.39 15.03
N ALA A 14 -3.51 17.97 16.02
CA ALA A 14 -2.09 17.74 16.25
C ALA A 14 -1.81 16.27 16.63
N GLU A 15 -2.69 15.67 17.45
CA GLU A 15 -2.63 14.26 17.82
C GLU A 15 -2.85 13.34 16.61
N SER A 16 -3.83 13.64 15.74
CA SER A 16 -4.05 12.88 14.50
C SER A 16 -2.83 12.93 13.58
N GLY A 17 -2.22 14.12 13.44
CA GLY A 17 -0.99 14.29 12.67
C GLY A 17 0.18 13.47 13.23
N HIS A 18 0.34 13.44 14.57
CA HIS A 18 1.38 12.63 15.20
C HIS A 18 1.19 11.13 14.97
N LEU A 19 -0.05 10.64 15.13
CA LEU A 19 -0.36 9.23 14.91
C LEU A 19 -0.21 8.80 13.46
N ARG A 20 -0.51 9.68 12.51
CA ARG A 20 -0.27 9.42 11.09
C ARG A 20 1.23 9.29 10.79
N ILE A 21 2.07 10.14 11.40
CA ILE A 21 3.53 10.03 11.29
C ILE A 21 4.02 8.72 11.92
N GLU A 22 3.55 8.37 13.12
CA GLU A 22 3.90 7.11 13.78
C GLU A 22 3.51 5.90 12.91
N ALA A 23 2.29 5.90 12.36
CA ALA A 23 1.81 4.85 11.47
C ALA A 23 2.73 4.68 10.25
N MET A 24 3.20 5.79 9.66
CA MET A 24 4.12 5.75 8.52
C MET A 24 5.52 5.29 8.89
N GLN A 25 6.01 5.60 10.09
CA GLN A 25 7.27 5.06 10.59
C GLN A 25 7.18 3.54 10.82
N LEU A 26 6.08 3.07 11.41
CA LEU A 26 5.84 1.63 11.61
C LEU A 26 5.69 0.89 10.28
N PHE A 27 5.04 1.51 9.29
CA PHE A 27 4.95 0.96 7.95
C PHE A 27 6.33 0.82 7.29
N GLU A 28 7.19 1.83 7.34
CA GLU A 28 8.55 1.74 6.79
C GLU A 28 9.40 0.68 7.53
N GLN A 29 9.17 0.50 8.83
CA GLN A 29 9.74 -0.62 9.57
C GLN A 29 9.24 -1.97 9.02
N CYS A 30 7.95 -2.10 8.70
CA CYS A 30 7.39 -3.32 8.10
C CYS A 30 8.02 -3.65 6.75
N LEU A 31 8.26 -2.63 5.90
CA LEU A 31 8.95 -2.83 4.62
C LEU A 31 10.39 -3.33 4.84
N THR A 32 11.07 -2.79 5.84
CA THR A 32 12.44 -3.19 6.17
C THR A 32 12.52 -4.61 6.74
N SER A 33 11.56 -5.01 7.59
CA SER A 33 11.55 -6.33 8.25
C SER A 33 10.84 -7.42 7.46
N GLY A 34 9.98 -7.06 6.50
CA GLY A 34 9.05 -7.98 5.84
C GLY A 34 7.91 -8.48 6.74
N ASP A 35 7.67 -7.82 7.88
CA ASP A 35 6.68 -8.24 8.88
C ASP A 35 5.69 -7.11 9.20
N SER A 36 4.40 -7.38 9.04
CA SER A 36 3.31 -6.43 9.25
C SER A 36 2.81 -6.36 10.70
N ALA A 37 3.28 -7.24 11.60
CA ALA A 37 2.74 -7.39 12.95
C ALA A 37 2.70 -6.07 13.77
N VAL A 38 3.73 -5.24 13.63
CA VAL A 38 3.82 -3.94 14.35
C VAL A 38 2.75 -2.95 13.88
N MET A 39 2.48 -2.92 12.57
CA MET A 39 1.45 -2.08 11.99
C MET A 39 0.04 -2.60 12.31
N VAL A 40 -0.16 -3.93 12.25
CA VAL A 40 -1.42 -4.56 12.66
C VAL A 40 -1.75 -4.22 14.11
N SER A 41 -0.77 -4.37 15.02
CA SER A 41 -0.93 -4.02 16.44
C SER A 41 -1.26 -2.54 16.63
N PHE A 42 -0.67 -1.65 15.82
CA PHE A 42 -1.02 -0.24 15.83
C PHE A 42 -2.48 -0.02 15.41
N ILE A 43 -2.93 -0.62 14.31
CA ILE A 43 -4.31 -0.51 13.81
C ILE A 43 -5.30 -1.01 14.87
N GLU A 44 -5.06 -2.18 15.46
CA GLU A 44 -5.90 -2.75 16.51
C GLU A 44 -6.06 -1.80 17.71
N ARG A 45 -4.97 -1.17 18.17
CA ARG A 45 -5.05 -0.14 19.21
C ARG A 45 -5.94 1.03 18.82
N GLN A 46 -5.94 1.43 17.55
CA GLN A 46 -6.83 2.50 17.07
C GLN A 46 -8.30 2.08 17.05
N LEU A 47 -8.59 0.81 16.72
CA LEU A 47 -9.94 0.24 16.69
C LEU A 47 -10.56 0.12 18.10
N LEU A 48 -9.73 -0.12 19.12
CA LEU A 48 -10.18 -0.26 20.51
C LEU A 48 -10.49 1.07 21.23
N ASN A 49 -10.25 2.22 20.59
CA ASN A 49 -10.65 3.50 21.17
C ASN A 49 -12.18 3.67 21.16
N GLU A 50 -12.72 4.38 22.15
CA GLU A 50 -14.13 4.77 22.21
C GLU A 50 -14.26 6.31 22.12
N PRO A 51 -14.64 6.89 20.96
CA PRO A 51 -15.02 6.21 19.70
C PRO A 51 -13.80 5.77 18.85
N PRO A 52 -13.97 4.76 17.96
CA PRO A 52 -12.91 4.33 17.05
C PRO A 52 -12.44 5.47 16.15
N ARG A 53 -11.12 5.55 15.91
CA ARG A 53 -10.50 6.64 15.14
C ARG A 53 -10.61 6.43 13.63
N LEU A 54 -11.83 6.35 13.11
CA LEU A 54 -12.11 6.06 11.69
C LEU A 54 -11.45 7.03 10.71
N GLN A 55 -11.40 8.32 11.06
CA GLN A 55 -10.79 9.33 10.21
C GLN A 55 -9.28 9.08 10.02
N LEU A 56 -8.57 8.79 11.11
CA LEU A 56 -7.15 8.45 11.07
C LEU A 56 -6.91 7.19 10.22
N LEU A 57 -7.73 6.15 10.39
CA LEU A 57 -7.59 4.92 9.60
C LEU A 57 -7.77 5.17 8.10
N ARG A 58 -8.73 6.03 7.71
CA ARG A 58 -8.91 6.42 6.30
C ARG A 58 -7.70 7.19 5.76
N GLU A 59 -7.17 8.13 6.54
CA GLU A 59 -5.98 8.89 6.15
C GLU A 59 -4.76 7.97 5.97
N ILE A 60 -4.59 6.97 6.83
CA ILE A 60 -3.53 5.96 6.69
C ILE A 60 -3.77 5.10 5.44
N ALA A 61 -5.01 4.70 5.15
CA ALA A 61 -5.34 3.97 3.94
C ALA A 61 -4.98 4.78 2.67
N ASP A 62 -5.33 6.08 2.65
CA ASP A 62 -4.97 6.97 1.54
C ASP A 62 -3.45 7.06 1.35
N ASP A 63 -2.68 7.16 2.43
CA ASP A 63 -1.21 7.15 2.37
C ASP A 63 -0.65 5.84 1.84
N LEU A 64 -1.15 4.69 2.32
CA LEU A 64 -0.73 3.37 1.84
C LEU A 64 -1.07 3.18 0.37
N GLN A 65 -2.23 3.67 -0.08
CA GLN A 65 -2.62 3.63 -1.48
C GLN A 65 -1.68 4.48 -2.34
N GLN A 66 -1.33 5.69 -1.91
CA GLN A 66 -0.34 6.53 -2.61
C GLN A 66 1.01 5.82 -2.68
N ARG A 67 1.47 5.25 -1.56
CA ARG A 67 2.73 4.51 -1.50
C ARG A 67 2.74 3.29 -2.42
N LEU A 68 1.64 2.54 -2.48
CA LEU A 68 1.47 1.40 -3.37
C LEU A 68 1.59 1.80 -4.85
N LEU A 69 1.03 2.95 -5.23
CA LEU A 69 1.17 3.48 -6.58
C LEU A 69 2.63 3.82 -6.89
N SER A 70 3.32 4.53 -5.99
CA SER A 70 4.74 4.86 -6.16
C SER A 70 5.65 3.63 -6.23
N LEU A 71 5.37 2.58 -5.45
CA LEU A 71 6.13 1.33 -5.51
C LEU A 71 5.94 0.61 -6.86
N ARG A 72 4.72 0.60 -7.39
CA ARG A 72 4.42 0.02 -8.71
C ARG A 72 5.09 0.79 -9.84
N GLU A 73 5.06 2.12 -9.78
CA GLU A 73 5.78 2.98 -10.72
C GLU A 73 7.28 2.70 -10.66
N TYR A 74 7.86 2.63 -9.47
CA TYR A 74 9.28 2.33 -9.32
C TYR A 74 9.64 0.92 -9.84
N HIS A 75 8.77 -0.08 -9.62
CA HIS A 75 8.96 -1.42 -10.16
C HIS A 75 8.96 -1.43 -11.70
N PHE A 76 8.08 -0.63 -12.32
CA PHE A 76 8.06 -0.45 -13.77
C PHE A 76 9.35 0.23 -14.26
N ASP A 77 9.79 1.30 -13.61
CA ASP A 77 11.01 2.02 -13.97
C ASP A 77 12.28 1.15 -13.91
N VAL A 78 12.36 0.26 -12.91
CA VAL A 78 13.47 -0.69 -12.76
C VAL A 78 13.53 -1.62 -13.96
N ARG A 79 12.39 -2.19 -14.38
CA ARG A 79 12.28 -3.04 -15.57
C ARG A 79 12.61 -2.25 -16.84
N GLU A 80 12.06 -1.04 -16.98
CA GLU A 80 12.23 -0.21 -18.17
C GLU A 80 13.69 0.20 -18.39
N ARG A 81 14.42 0.52 -17.31
CA ARG A 81 15.85 0.85 -17.39
C ARG A 81 16.66 -0.29 -18.01
N VAL A 82 16.39 -1.54 -17.63
CA VAL A 82 17.10 -2.69 -18.20
C VAL A 82 16.73 -2.91 -19.66
N VAL A 83 15.44 -2.79 -19.99
CA VAL A 83 14.93 -2.94 -21.36
C VAL A 83 15.53 -1.87 -22.29
N SER A 84 15.49 -0.60 -21.89
CA SER A 84 16.09 0.52 -22.63
C SER A 84 17.61 0.35 -22.77
N THR A 85 18.32 -0.01 -21.70
CA THR A 85 19.78 -0.25 -21.78
C THR A 85 20.12 -1.35 -22.78
N LEU A 86 19.41 -2.47 -22.76
CA LEU A 86 19.64 -3.58 -23.68
C LEU A 86 19.26 -3.23 -25.13
N SER A 87 18.15 -2.51 -25.32
CA SER A 87 17.72 -2.09 -26.64
C SER A 87 18.64 -1.04 -27.25
N GLU A 88 19.08 -0.04 -26.48
CA GLU A 88 19.84 1.10 -26.99
C GLU A 88 21.33 0.79 -27.13
N SER A 89 21.91 0.06 -26.17
CA SER A 89 23.36 -0.21 -26.14
C SER A 89 23.75 -1.51 -26.83
N TYR A 90 22.83 -2.49 -26.87
CA TYR A 90 23.12 -3.84 -27.39
C TYR A 90 22.18 -4.28 -28.51
N ASN A 91 21.20 -3.45 -28.91
CA ASN A 91 20.20 -3.78 -29.93
C ASN A 91 19.43 -5.09 -29.63
N VAL A 92 19.19 -5.36 -28.34
CA VAL A 92 18.50 -6.55 -27.85
C VAL A 92 17.15 -6.15 -27.26
N ASP A 93 16.06 -6.63 -27.86
CA ASP A 93 14.72 -6.44 -27.31
C ASP A 93 14.34 -7.60 -26.38
N ILE A 94 14.22 -7.31 -25.08
CA ILE A 94 13.74 -8.25 -24.05
C ILE A 94 12.29 -8.01 -23.63
N SER A 95 11.58 -7.09 -24.31
CA SER A 95 10.17 -6.83 -24.03
C SER A 95 9.28 -8.06 -24.16
N PRO A 96 9.52 -9.00 -25.11
CA PRO A 96 8.74 -10.24 -25.19
C PRO A 96 8.90 -11.14 -23.96
N LEU A 97 10.06 -11.11 -23.30
CA LEU A 97 10.31 -11.88 -22.07
C LEU A 97 9.67 -11.22 -20.85
N THR A 98 9.46 -9.90 -20.90
CA THR A 98 9.13 -9.06 -19.74
C THR A 98 7.99 -8.10 -20.03
N PRO A 99 6.86 -8.53 -20.60
CA PRO A 99 5.81 -7.60 -21.01
C PRO A 99 5.29 -6.81 -19.80
N PRO A 100 4.88 -5.53 -19.95
CA PRO A 100 4.38 -4.72 -18.85
C PRO A 100 3.23 -5.36 -18.05
N SER A 101 2.41 -6.20 -18.71
CA SER A 101 1.32 -6.95 -18.08
C SER A 101 1.79 -8.06 -17.13
N LEU A 102 3.05 -8.49 -17.22
CA LEU A 102 3.67 -9.52 -16.37
C LEU A 102 4.77 -8.94 -15.49
N LEU A 103 4.70 -7.65 -15.14
CA LEU A 103 5.70 -6.97 -14.31
C LEU A 103 5.94 -7.70 -12.98
N ASP A 104 4.90 -8.25 -12.35
CA ASP A 104 4.99 -9.04 -11.12
C ASP A 104 5.85 -10.32 -11.25
N ARG A 105 6.21 -10.73 -12.46
CA ARG A 105 7.09 -11.89 -12.73
C ARG A 105 8.49 -11.50 -13.17
N TYR A 106 8.78 -10.21 -13.28
CA TYR A 106 10.07 -9.71 -13.76
C TYR A 106 11.23 -10.25 -12.91
N HIS A 107 11.08 -10.27 -11.59
CA HIS A 107 12.08 -10.78 -10.65
C HIS A 107 12.30 -12.32 -10.70
N HIS A 108 11.46 -13.08 -11.41
CA HIS A 108 11.63 -14.53 -11.59
C HIS A 108 12.53 -14.90 -12.78
N LEU A 109 12.89 -13.92 -13.61
CA LEU A 109 13.80 -14.13 -14.72
C LEU A 109 15.20 -14.44 -14.20
N LYS A 110 15.98 -15.14 -15.01
CA LYS A 110 17.40 -15.35 -14.73
C LYS A 110 18.21 -14.46 -15.64
N ALA A 111 19.28 -13.87 -15.09
CA ALA A 111 20.21 -13.09 -15.90
C ALA A 111 20.77 -13.91 -17.07
N ASP A 112 20.97 -15.22 -16.89
CA ASP A 112 21.45 -16.10 -17.95
C ASP A 112 20.51 -16.16 -19.17
N ASP A 113 19.19 -16.11 -18.97
CA ASP A 113 18.22 -16.14 -20.06
C ASP A 113 18.31 -14.84 -20.88
N ILE A 114 18.49 -13.70 -20.21
CA ILE A 114 18.65 -12.39 -20.84
C ILE A 114 20.00 -12.31 -21.57
N LEU A 115 21.08 -12.77 -20.93
CA LEU A 115 22.43 -12.76 -21.51
C LEU A 115 22.55 -13.73 -22.70
N ALA A 116 21.76 -14.80 -22.73
CA ALA A 116 21.68 -15.67 -23.90
C ALA A 116 21.15 -14.92 -25.13
N SER A 117 20.12 -14.07 -24.96
CA SER A 117 19.62 -13.20 -26.04
C SER A 117 20.68 -12.21 -26.51
N VAL A 118 21.45 -11.63 -25.58
CA VAL A 118 22.54 -10.69 -25.92
C VAL A 118 23.61 -11.37 -26.77
N ARG A 119 24.06 -12.57 -26.38
CA ARG A 119 25.05 -13.35 -27.15
C ARG A 119 24.56 -13.80 -28.52
N GLN A 120 23.24 -13.97 -28.69
CA GLN A 120 22.65 -14.31 -29.99
C GLN A 120 22.68 -13.10 -30.93
N CYS A 121 22.46 -11.90 -30.41
CA CYS A 121 22.51 -10.66 -31.18
C CYS A 121 23.94 -10.19 -31.46
N ASP A 122 24.85 -10.34 -30.49
CA ASP A 122 26.28 -10.04 -30.65
C ASP A 122 27.15 -11.21 -30.14
N PRO A 123 27.57 -12.11 -31.05
CA PRO A 123 28.44 -13.23 -30.70
C PRO A 123 29.88 -12.83 -30.32
N VAL A 124 30.29 -11.60 -30.61
CA VAL A 124 31.68 -11.11 -30.43
C VAL A 124 31.81 -10.25 -29.17
N ILE A 125 30.71 -10.04 -28.44
CA ILE A 125 30.68 -9.25 -27.22
C ILE A 125 31.78 -9.66 -26.22
N ASP A 126 32.43 -8.66 -25.63
CA ASP A 126 33.52 -8.91 -24.71
C ASP A 126 33.03 -9.57 -23.40
N SER A 127 33.88 -10.45 -22.86
CA SER A 127 33.60 -11.14 -21.60
C SER A 127 33.50 -10.19 -20.40
N GLY A 128 34.25 -9.07 -20.42
CA GLY A 128 34.18 -8.03 -19.41
C GLY A 128 32.85 -7.27 -19.46
N GLU A 129 32.40 -6.91 -20.66
CA GLU A 129 31.09 -6.28 -20.88
C GLU A 129 29.94 -7.18 -20.43
N LEU A 130 29.97 -8.47 -20.78
CA LEU A 130 29.00 -9.45 -20.31
C LEU A 130 28.97 -9.57 -18.77
N ALA A 131 30.13 -9.47 -18.12
CA ALA A 131 30.20 -9.52 -16.65
C ALA A 131 29.59 -8.27 -15.99
N VAL A 132 29.77 -7.09 -16.59
CA VAL A 132 29.12 -5.85 -16.15
C VAL A 132 27.61 -5.95 -16.35
N LEU A 133 27.18 -6.41 -17.52
CA LEU A 133 25.77 -6.56 -17.85
C LEU A 133 25.07 -7.54 -16.92
N ARG A 134 25.70 -8.67 -16.62
CA ARG A 134 25.21 -9.63 -15.62
C ARG A 134 24.95 -8.96 -14.27
N LYS A 135 25.94 -8.22 -13.74
CA LYS A 135 25.79 -7.53 -12.45
C LYS A 135 24.65 -6.53 -12.44
N MET A 136 24.48 -5.78 -13.54
CA MET A 136 23.38 -4.83 -13.68
C MET A 136 22.03 -5.54 -13.68
N ILE A 137 21.89 -6.63 -14.44
CA ILE A 137 20.67 -7.42 -14.51
C ILE A 137 20.36 -8.06 -13.15
N ASP A 138 21.33 -8.72 -12.52
CA ASP A 138 21.17 -9.34 -11.20
C ASP A 138 20.72 -8.33 -10.15
N ALA A 139 21.35 -7.14 -10.12
CA ALA A 139 20.96 -6.06 -9.22
C ALA A 139 19.53 -5.59 -9.49
N SER A 140 19.14 -5.43 -10.77
CA SER A 140 17.78 -5.05 -11.14
C SER A 140 16.75 -6.09 -10.70
N LEU A 141 17.02 -7.38 -10.92
CA LEU A 141 16.14 -8.48 -10.52
C LEU A 141 16.01 -8.57 -9.00
N GLN A 142 17.09 -8.33 -8.26
CA GLN A 142 17.05 -8.27 -6.79
C GLN A 142 16.20 -7.10 -6.29
N ILE A 143 16.35 -5.91 -6.88
CA ILE A 143 15.51 -4.74 -6.56
C ILE A 143 14.05 -5.05 -6.87
N ALA A 144 13.76 -5.65 -8.02
CA ALA A 144 12.41 -6.04 -8.40
C ALA A 144 11.80 -7.07 -7.44
N ALA A 145 12.58 -8.02 -6.92
CA ALA A 145 12.12 -8.97 -5.92
C ALA A 145 11.70 -8.28 -4.63
N GLN A 146 12.52 -7.34 -4.13
CA GLN A 146 12.19 -6.54 -2.95
C GLN A 146 10.93 -5.71 -3.18
N LEU A 147 10.86 -5.00 -4.31
CA LEU A 147 9.69 -4.18 -4.64
C LEU A 147 8.42 -5.03 -4.77
N SER A 148 8.50 -6.24 -5.30
CA SER A 148 7.35 -7.13 -5.39
C SER A 148 6.82 -7.51 -4.00
N GLU A 149 7.71 -7.73 -3.04
CA GLU A 149 7.34 -8.05 -1.66
C GLU A 149 6.78 -6.81 -0.94
N ASP A 150 7.41 -5.64 -1.11
CA ASP A 150 6.93 -4.37 -0.56
C ASP A 150 5.54 -4.02 -1.09
N ILE A 151 5.30 -4.21 -2.39
CA ILE A 151 4.00 -4.02 -3.05
C ILE A 151 2.95 -4.96 -2.44
N ARG A 152 3.31 -6.21 -2.17
CA ARG A 152 2.42 -7.20 -1.58
C ARG A 152 2.04 -6.79 -0.15
N LEU A 153 3.03 -6.52 0.69
CA LEU A 153 2.84 -6.14 2.09
C LEU A 153 2.01 -4.85 2.21
N THR A 154 2.32 -3.83 1.40
CA THR A 154 1.58 -2.56 1.38
C THR A 154 0.12 -2.76 1.01
N ARG A 155 -0.17 -3.60 0.01
CA ARG A 155 -1.53 -3.93 -0.42
C ARG A 155 -2.30 -4.67 0.66
N ASP A 156 -1.67 -5.65 1.30
CA ASP A 156 -2.30 -6.44 2.36
C ASP A 156 -2.70 -5.55 3.55
N LEU A 157 -1.80 -4.64 3.96
CA LEU A 157 -2.09 -3.64 5.00
C LEU A 157 -3.19 -2.65 4.60
N HIS A 158 -3.15 -2.14 3.36
CA HIS A 158 -4.18 -1.24 2.86
C HIS A 158 -5.57 -1.89 2.89
N ASN A 159 -5.69 -3.12 2.39
CA ASN A 159 -6.95 -3.87 2.37
C ASN A 159 -7.46 -4.13 3.79
N LEU A 160 -6.57 -4.53 4.71
CA LEU A 160 -6.92 -4.72 6.12
C LEU A 160 -7.57 -3.47 6.73
N ILE A 161 -6.99 -2.30 6.48
CA ILE A 161 -7.53 -1.04 7.01
C ILE A 161 -8.90 -0.74 6.38
N LEU A 162 -9.05 -0.91 5.06
CA LEU A 162 -10.33 -0.71 4.39
C LEU A 162 -11.43 -1.60 4.98
N ASP A 163 -11.16 -2.90 5.10
CA ASP A 163 -12.11 -3.88 5.66
C ASP A 163 -12.60 -3.47 7.06
N TRP A 164 -11.69 -3.06 7.94
CA TRP A 164 -12.04 -2.59 9.27
C TRP A 164 -12.84 -1.30 9.25
N THR A 165 -12.46 -0.32 8.40
CA THR A 165 -13.18 0.95 8.31
C THR A 165 -14.60 0.75 7.76
N GLU A 166 -14.81 -0.16 6.82
CA GLU A 166 -16.12 -0.52 6.30
C GLU A 166 -16.97 -1.23 7.37
N ALA A 167 -16.41 -2.23 8.05
CA ALA A 167 -17.11 -2.98 9.10
C ALA A 167 -17.58 -2.06 10.26
N LEU A 168 -16.72 -1.15 10.71
CA LEU A 168 -17.06 -0.19 11.76
C LEU A 168 -18.06 0.88 11.30
N SER A 169 -17.95 1.34 10.04
CA SER A 169 -18.92 2.29 9.47
C SER A 169 -20.31 1.66 9.39
N ALA A 170 -20.40 0.40 8.95
CA ALA A 170 -21.67 -0.34 8.89
C ALA A 170 -22.27 -0.61 10.28
N THR A 171 -21.42 -0.83 11.30
CA THR A 171 -21.88 -1.05 12.68
C THR A 171 -22.43 0.25 13.28
N THR A 172 -21.73 1.36 13.10
CA THR A 172 -22.18 2.69 13.53
C THR A 172 -23.51 3.08 12.88
N ALA A 173 -23.65 2.87 11.56
CA ALA A 173 -24.89 3.15 10.84
C ALA A 173 -26.09 2.35 11.39
N ARG A 174 -25.88 1.05 11.71
CA ARG A 174 -26.93 0.20 12.31
C ARG A 174 -27.35 0.68 13.69
N HIS A 175 -26.41 1.12 14.53
CA HIS A 175 -26.74 1.68 15.84
C HIS A 175 -27.58 2.96 15.73
N HIS A 176 -27.23 3.87 14.82
CA HIS A 176 -28.02 5.08 14.59
C HIS A 176 -29.42 4.76 14.07
N TRP A 177 -29.54 3.81 13.15
CA TRP A 177 -30.85 3.36 12.65
C TRP A 177 -31.72 2.79 13.79
N ALA A 178 -31.18 1.89 14.60
CA ALA A 178 -31.90 1.30 15.73
C ALA A 178 -32.33 2.35 16.78
N ALA A 179 -31.49 3.34 17.05
CA ALA A 179 -31.83 4.44 17.94
C ALA A 179 -32.98 5.31 17.39
N SER A 180 -32.99 5.54 16.07
CA SER A 180 -34.03 6.35 15.42
C SER A 180 -35.39 5.67 15.31
N THR A 181 -35.44 4.34 15.27
CA THR A 181 -36.71 3.59 15.26
C THR A 181 -37.29 3.39 16.65
N SER A 182 -36.45 3.40 17.69
CA SER A 182 -36.88 3.31 19.10
C SER A 182 -37.50 4.61 19.63
N SER A 183 -37.37 5.74 18.93
CA SER A 183 -37.92 7.04 19.35
C SER A 183 -39.32 7.33 18.79
N LYS A 184 -40.08 6.30 18.39
CA LYS A 184 -41.46 6.50 17.91
C LYS A 184 -42.36 6.85 19.11
N PRO A 185 -43.04 8.02 19.10
CA PRO A 185 -43.86 8.44 20.23
C PRO A 185 -45.05 7.51 20.42
N GLU A 186 -45.30 7.12 21.67
CA GLU A 186 -46.52 6.44 22.11
C GLU A 186 -47.75 7.23 21.64
N PRO A 187 -48.75 6.61 21.02
CA PRO A 187 -49.98 7.30 20.68
C PRO A 187 -50.72 7.67 21.97
N ASP A 188 -50.88 8.98 22.19
CA ASP A 188 -51.68 9.57 23.26
C ASP A 188 -53.03 8.85 23.34
N SER A 189 -53.18 8.05 24.39
CA SER A 189 -54.44 7.40 24.75
C SER A 189 -55.32 8.43 25.47
N GLY A 190 -55.75 9.45 24.74
CA GLY A 190 -56.60 10.54 25.20
C GLY A 190 -58.07 10.20 25.15
N THR A 191 -58.54 9.57 26.22
CA THR A 191 -59.91 9.46 26.76
C THR A 191 -60.98 10.35 26.13
N ILE A 192 -61.99 9.75 25.49
CA ILE A 192 -63.28 10.38 25.18
C ILE A 192 -64.11 10.37 26.47
N SER A 193 -64.27 11.53 27.09
CA SER A 193 -65.23 11.73 28.18
C SER A 193 -66.58 12.16 27.60
N HIS A 194 -67.62 11.39 27.90
CA HIS A 194 -69.04 11.74 27.73
C HIS A 194 -69.55 12.53 28.93
#